data_AF-A0A1V9E0W5-F1
#
_entry.id   AF-A0A1V9E0W5-F1
#
_cell.length_a   1.000
_cell.length_b   1.000
_cell.length_c   1.000
_cell.angle_alpha   90.00
_cell.angle_beta   90.00
_cell.angle_gamma   90.00
#
_symmetry.space_group_name_H-M   'P 1'
#
loop_
_entity.id
_entity.type
_entity.pdbx_description
1 polymer ?
#
loop_
_entity_poly.entity_id
_entity_poly.type
_entity_poly.pdbx_seq_one_letter_code
_entity_poly.pdbx_strand_id
1 'polypeptide(L)'
;MKSGTTKSVIDVNWFTVAPGVWGLREGYVNVYLIHNAVEKKWVLVDAGLKRSAMKIKELAEYLFWPDSKPAAIILTHGHFDHVGAAKELANDWDVPVFAQLMEVPYLSGLSPYPPADPWAGGGLLSAVSSVFPTGPVNINEHLQILPDDGSLPFLPDWKFIHTPGHSPGHISLWRRRDRVLLAGDAFVTTRQESIWSVLRQSRKLTGPPRYFTYDWAAAEKSVKTLAALEPEIVATGHGMPMRGEEMRKMLHNLADNFKELAVPLRGRYTREPGVAGTEGVTYIPKPVNKITPIVAVAAGAAVLGFTAWMVYKSRKNNIES
;
A
#
# COMPACT_ATOMS: atom_id res chain seq x y z
N MET A 1 -14.13 15.69 -35.75
CA MET A 1 -14.62 16.00 -34.38
C MET A 1 -15.38 14.79 -33.88
N LYS A 2 -14.77 13.97 -33.02
CA LYS A 2 -15.50 12.93 -32.27
C LYS A 2 -15.98 13.59 -30.98
N SER A 3 -17.29 13.79 -30.86
CA SER A 3 -17.96 14.17 -29.61
C SER A 3 -17.96 12.95 -28.68
N GLY A 4 -16.85 12.73 -27.99
CA GLY A 4 -16.77 11.80 -26.86
C GLY A 4 -17.17 12.53 -25.59
N THR A 5 -18.18 12.02 -24.91
CA THR A 5 -18.71 12.49 -23.62
C THR A 5 -17.61 12.70 -22.59
N THR A 6 -17.32 13.96 -22.26
CA THR A 6 -16.50 14.45 -21.13
C THR A 6 -17.21 14.24 -19.77
N LYS A 7 -17.80 13.06 -19.55
CA LYS A 7 -18.25 12.55 -18.26
C LYS A 7 -17.32 11.36 -18.00
N SER A 8 -16.31 11.39 -17.14
CA SER A 8 -16.42 11.55 -15.68
C SER A 8 -15.05 11.77 -14.99
N VAL A 9 -14.15 12.60 -15.54
CA VAL A 9 -12.86 12.91 -14.87
C VAL A 9 -13.08 13.53 -13.46
N ILE A 10 -14.28 14.05 -13.19
CA ILE A 10 -14.70 14.61 -11.88
C ILE A 10 -14.94 13.51 -10.82
N ASP A 11 -15.05 12.23 -11.18
CA ASP A 11 -15.43 11.13 -10.27
C ASP A 11 -14.26 10.20 -9.87
N VAL A 12 -13.05 10.43 -10.40
CA VAL A 12 -11.83 9.73 -9.97
C VAL A 12 -11.22 10.43 -8.76
N ASN A 13 -11.02 9.70 -7.67
CA ASN A 13 -10.49 10.22 -6.42
C ASN A 13 -8.96 10.34 -6.46
N TRP A 14 -8.45 11.22 -7.32
CA TRP A 14 -7.02 11.48 -7.47
C TRP A 14 -6.59 12.76 -6.75
N PHE A 15 -5.30 12.88 -6.50
CA PHE A 15 -4.68 14.00 -5.80
C PHE A 15 -3.26 14.25 -6.30
N THR A 16 -2.74 15.45 -6.04
CA THR A 16 -1.35 15.80 -6.35
C THR A 16 -0.43 15.52 -5.17
N VAL A 17 0.67 14.79 -5.42
CA VAL A 17 1.71 14.55 -4.41
C VAL A 17 2.83 15.58 -4.53
N ALA A 18 3.26 15.89 -5.74
CA ALA A 18 4.31 16.86 -6.04
C ALA A 18 4.27 17.18 -7.54
N PRO A 19 5.00 18.19 -8.04
CA PRO A 19 5.14 18.39 -9.48
C PRO A 19 5.58 17.09 -10.18
N GLY A 20 4.80 16.66 -11.17
CA GLY A 20 5.01 15.42 -11.91
C GLY A 20 4.69 14.12 -11.15
N VAL A 21 3.97 14.20 -10.03
CA VAL A 21 3.57 13.03 -9.21
C VAL A 21 2.11 13.17 -8.79
N TRP A 22 1.30 12.23 -9.25
CA TRP A 22 -0.13 12.15 -8.94
C TRP A 22 -0.41 10.84 -8.24
N GLY A 23 -1.41 10.83 -7.37
CA GLY A 23 -1.93 9.63 -6.74
C GLY A 23 -3.40 9.43 -7.07
N LEU A 24 -3.82 8.17 -7.21
CA LEU A 24 -5.22 7.75 -7.31
C LEU A 24 -5.54 6.86 -6.12
N ARG A 25 -6.61 7.21 -5.38
CA ARG A 25 -7.08 6.39 -4.26
C ARG A 25 -8.12 5.38 -4.73
N GLU A 26 -7.74 4.12 -4.85
CA GLU A 26 -8.62 3.01 -5.17
C GLU A 26 -9.12 2.30 -3.92
N GLY A 27 -10.32 2.69 -3.48
CA GLY A 27 -10.88 2.22 -2.20
C GLY A 27 -10.09 2.79 -1.03
N TYR A 28 -9.19 1.98 -0.46
CA TYR A 28 -8.35 2.33 0.69
C TYR A 28 -6.85 2.34 0.39
N VAL A 29 -6.44 1.95 -0.82
CA VAL A 29 -5.03 1.90 -1.27
C VAL A 29 -4.77 2.97 -2.34
N ASN A 30 -3.54 3.45 -2.40
CA ASN A 30 -3.08 4.44 -3.36
C ASN A 30 -2.20 3.79 -4.41
N VAL A 31 -2.34 4.26 -5.65
CA VAL A 31 -1.37 4.05 -6.73
C VAL A 31 -0.84 5.41 -7.18
N TYR A 32 0.36 5.45 -7.74
CA TYR A 32 0.98 6.71 -8.18
C TYR A 32 1.39 6.69 -9.64
N LEU A 33 1.23 7.84 -10.30
CA LEU A 33 1.71 8.06 -11.65
C LEU A 33 2.82 9.11 -11.58
N ILE A 34 4.00 8.77 -12.10
CA ILE A 34 5.19 9.61 -12.06
C ILE A 34 5.59 9.99 -13.48
N HIS A 35 5.65 11.29 -13.77
CA HIS A 35 6.12 11.80 -15.06
C HIS A 35 7.65 11.93 -15.07
N ASN A 36 8.29 11.28 -16.04
CA ASN A 36 9.63 11.60 -16.50
C ASN A 36 9.52 12.58 -17.67
N ALA A 37 9.57 13.87 -17.34
CA ALA A 37 9.45 14.95 -18.31
C ALA A 37 10.61 15.00 -19.33
N VAL A 38 11.80 14.50 -18.95
CA VAL A 38 13.00 14.53 -19.81
C VAL A 38 12.82 13.56 -20.97
N GLU A 39 12.37 12.33 -20.69
CA GLU A 39 12.16 11.30 -21.71
C GLU A 39 10.75 11.27 -22.28
N LYS A 40 9.86 12.17 -21.83
CA LYS A 40 8.42 12.18 -22.16
C LYS A 40 7.74 10.83 -21.88
N LYS A 41 8.16 10.17 -20.79
CA LYS A 41 7.64 8.88 -20.31
C LYS A 41 6.94 9.07 -18.98
N TRP A 42 6.12 8.09 -18.59
CA TRP A 42 5.60 8.01 -17.24
C TRP A 42 5.66 6.59 -16.71
N VAL A 43 5.64 6.45 -15.39
CA VAL A 43 5.73 5.16 -14.70
C VAL A 43 4.58 5.05 -13.71
N LEU A 44 3.96 3.88 -13.65
CA LEU A 44 2.98 3.53 -12.64
C LEU A 44 3.70 2.93 -11.43
N VAL A 45 3.36 3.36 -10.21
CA VAL A 45 3.82 2.77 -8.96
C VAL A 45 2.61 2.16 -8.24
N ASP A 46 2.67 0.86 -8.01
CA ASP A 46 1.57 -0.02 -7.60
C ASP A 46 0.36 -0.01 -8.57
N ALA A 47 -0.46 -1.04 -8.48
CA ALA A 47 -1.59 -1.30 -9.36
C ALA A 47 -2.93 -1.48 -8.61
N GLY A 48 -2.96 -1.21 -7.30
CA GLY A 48 -4.20 -1.18 -6.54
C GLY A 48 -4.88 -2.56 -6.45
N LEU A 49 -6.21 -2.54 -6.39
CA LEU A 49 -7.04 -3.74 -6.34
C LEU A 49 -7.26 -4.33 -7.74
N LYS A 50 -7.75 -5.57 -7.82
CA LYS A 50 -8.03 -6.26 -9.10
C LYS A 50 -8.90 -5.48 -10.10
N ARG A 51 -9.74 -4.56 -9.63
CA ARG A 51 -10.66 -3.76 -10.47
C ARG A 51 -10.17 -2.33 -10.72
N SER A 52 -8.92 -2.03 -10.35
CA SER A 52 -8.35 -0.69 -10.44
C SER A 52 -7.91 -0.32 -11.86
N ALA A 53 -7.70 -1.28 -12.76
CA ALA A 53 -7.15 -1.07 -14.10
C ALA A 53 -7.85 0.04 -14.89
N MET A 54 -9.19 0.00 -14.97
CA MET A 54 -9.99 0.97 -15.73
C MET A 54 -9.75 2.41 -15.28
N LYS A 55 -9.84 2.68 -13.97
CA LYS A 55 -9.66 4.03 -13.44
C LYS A 55 -8.22 4.52 -13.51
N ILE A 56 -7.25 3.61 -13.41
CA ILE A 56 -5.83 3.94 -13.63
C ILE A 56 -5.63 4.40 -15.08
N LYS A 57 -6.20 3.69 -16.05
CA LYS A 57 -6.16 4.08 -17.47
C LYS A 57 -6.86 5.42 -17.71
N GLU A 58 -8.06 5.62 -17.16
CA GLU A 58 -8.79 6.89 -17.27
C GLU A 58 -7.98 8.08 -16.72
N LEU A 59 -7.33 7.91 -15.56
CA LEU A 59 -6.47 8.95 -15.02
C LEU A 59 -5.22 9.17 -15.88
N ALA A 60 -4.61 8.11 -16.40
CA ALA A 60 -3.45 8.22 -17.29
C ALA A 60 -3.80 8.96 -18.59
N GLU A 61 -4.93 8.64 -19.21
CA GLU A 61 -5.43 9.35 -20.42
C GLU A 61 -5.73 10.83 -20.14
N TYR A 62 -6.15 11.16 -18.93
CA TYR A 62 -6.38 12.55 -18.52
C TYR A 62 -5.07 13.33 -18.28
N LEU A 63 -4.07 12.69 -17.67
CA LEU A 63 -2.81 13.35 -17.26
C LEU A 63 -1.77 13.42 -18.38
N PHE A 64 -1.77 12.44 -19.27
CA PHE A 64 -0.73 12.24 -20.27
C PHE A 64 -1.28 12.41 -21.69
N TRP A 65 -0.39 12.20 -22.66
CA TRP A 65 -0.70 12.36 -24.08
C TRP A 65 -1.71 11.28 -24.53
N PRO A 66 -2.51 11.54 -25.58
CA PRO A 66 -3.33 10.51 -26.20
C PRO A 66 -2.52 9.26 -26.52
N ASP A 67 -3.08 8.08 -26.23
CA ASP A 67 -2.46 6.77 -26.43
C ASP A 67 -1.15 6.54 -25.65
N SER A 68 -0.83 7.39 -24.66
CA SER A 68 0.37 7.23 -23.84
C SER A 68 0.23 6.07 -22.86
N LYS A 69 0.99 4.99 -23.12
CA LYS A 69 1.24 3.93 -22.15
C LYS A 69 2.41 4.25 -21.22
N PRO A 70 2.47 3.68 -19.99
CA PRO A 70 3.63 3.86 -19.15
C PRO A 70 4.86 3.17 -19.76
N ALA A 71 6.04 3.56 -19.32
CA ALA A 71 7.28 2.85 -19.65
C ALA A 71 7.44 1.55 -18.83
N ALA A 72 6.88 1.52 -17.62
CA ALA A 72 6.92 0.39 -16.71
C ALA A 72 5.87 0.53 -15.60
N ILE A 73 5.64 -0.58 -14.90
CA ILE A 73 5.01 -0.62 -13.57
C ILE A 73 6.12 -0.92 -12.55
N ILE A 74 6.14 -0.22 -11.41
CA ILE A 74 7.01 -0.52 -10.27
C ILE A 74 6.13 -0.92 -9.11
N LEU A 75 6.37 -2.07 -8.50
CA LEU A 75 5.66 -2.50 -7.29
C LEU A 75 6.47 -2.11 -6.06
N THR A 76 5.81 -1.48 -5.08
CA THR A 76 6.39 -1.30 -3.73
C THR A 76 6.50 -2.66 -3.04
N HIS A 77 5.48 -3.50 -3.21
CA HIS A 77 5.42 -4.89 -2.82
C HIS A 77 4.23 -5.60 -3.47
N GLY A 78 4.11 -6.91 -3.30
CA GLY A 78 3.13 -7.74 -3.98
C GLY A 78 1.87 -8.12 -3.20
N HIS A 79 1.48 -7.42 -2.12
CA HIS A 79 0.19 -7.68 -1.48
C HIS A 79 -0.97 -7.39 -2.44
N PHE A 80 -2.11 -8.05 -2.18
CA PHE A 80 -3.25 -8.12 -3.12
C PHE A 80 -3.86 -6.77 -3.50
N ASP A 81 -3.71 -5.77 -2.64
CA ASP A 81 -4.16 -4.40 -2.80
C ASP A 81 -3.12 -3.49 -3.46
N HIS A 82 -1.90 -3.97 -3.69
CA HIS A 82 -0.86 -3.27 -4.45
C HIS A 82 -0.62 -3.90 -5.82
N VAL A 83 -0.72 -5.22 -5.94
CA VAL A 83 -0.47 -5.95 -7.20
C VAL A 83 -1.75 -6.24 -8.00
N GLY A 84 -2.92 -5.91 -7.46
CA GLY A 84 -4.21 -6.46 -7.90
C GLY A 84 -4.48 -6.32 -9.40
N ALA A 85 -4.27 -5.14 -9.98
CA ALA A 85 -4.44 -4.92 -11.43
C ALA A 85 -3.15 -5.04 -12.24
N ALA A 86 -2.01 -5.39 -11.62
CA ALA A 86 -0.70 -5.30 -12.28
C ALA A 86 -0.61 -6.21 -13.51
N LYS A 87 -1.14 -7.44 -13.44
CA LYS A 87 -1.13 -8.39 -14.56
C LYS A 87 -1.94 -7.89 -15.75
N GLU A 88 -3.16 -7.42 -15.49
CA GLU A 88 -4.06 -6.88 -16.53
C GLU A 88 -3.41 -5.66 -17.21
N LEU A 89 -2.92 -4.71 -16.40
CA LEU A 89 -2.27 -3.51 -16.91
C LEU A 89 -0.99 -3.81 -17.68
N ALA A 90 -0.15 -4.72 -17.20
CA ALA A 90 1.09 -5.11 -17.89
C ALA A 90 0.80 -5.79 -19.23
N ASN A 91 -0.21 -6.66 -19.31
CA ASN A 91 -0.64 -7.27 -20.56
C ASN A 91 -1.19 -6.24 -21.55
N ASP A 92 -2.05 -5.34 -21.08
CA ASP A 92 -2.72 -4.38 -21.95
C ASP A 92 -1.78 -3.31 -22.50
N TRP A 93 -0.77 -2.92 -21.72
CA TRP A 93 0.24 -1.96 -22.16
C TRP A 93 1.47 -2.62 -22.77
N ASP A 94 1.68 -3.92 -22.58
CA ASP A 94 2.92 -4.63 -22.95
C ASP A 94 4.15 -3.91 -22.37
N VAL A 95 4.26 -3.93 -21.04
CA VAL A 95 5.27 -3.20 -20.27
C VAL A 95 5.85 -4.07 -19.14
N PRO A 96 7.12 -3.87 -18.78
CA PRO A 96 7.73 -4.58 -17.66
C PRO A 96 7.14 -4.16 -16.31
N VAL A 97 7.10 -5.11 -15.39
CA VAL A 97 6.79 -4.90 -13.97
C VAL A 97 8.06 -5.09 -13.16
N PHE A 98 8.58 -4.03 -12.56
CA PHE A 98 9.74 -4.07 -11.70
C PHE A 98 9.36 -4.33 -10.24
N ALA A 99 10.08 -5.25 -9.60
CA ALA A 99 9.99 -5.50 -8.16
C ALA A 99 11.37 -5.82 -7.59
N GLN A 100 11.51 -5.72 -6.27
CA GLN A 100 12.74 -6.12 -5.58
C GLN A 100 12.87 -7.66 -5.58
N LEU A 101 14.10 -8.16 -5.59
CA LEU A 101 14.41 -9.60 -5.72
C LEU A 101 13.65 -10.51 -4.73
N MET A 102 13.48 -10.11 -3.48
CA MET A 102 12.77 -10.88 -2.44
C MET A 102 11.24 -10.87 -2.62
N GLU A 103 10.70 -10.07 -3.54
CA GLU A 103 9.28 -10.14 -3.92
C GLU A 103 9.00 -11.22 -4.99
N VAL A 104 10.05 -11.69 -5.70
CA VAL A 104 9.92 -12.65 -6.82
C VAL A 104 9.11 -13.90 -6.44
N PRO A 105 9.31 -14.56 -5.29
CA PRO A 105 8.53 -15.76 -4.94
C PRO A 105 7.02 -15.55 -4.92
N TYR A 106 6.58 -14.35 -4.53
CA TYR A 106 5.17 -14.01 -4.39
C TYR A 106 4.53 -13.55 -5.70
N LEU A 107 5.36 -13.03 -6.62
CA LEU A 107 4.95 -12.53 -7.93
C LEU A 107 5.07 -13.58 -9.05
N SER A 108 5.76 -14.68 -8.77
CA SER A 108 6.05 -15.78 -9.72
C SER A 108 5.20 -17.03 -9.53
N GLY A 109 4.32 -17.05 -8.52
CA GLY A 109 3.54 -18.24 -8.18
C GLY A 109 4.25 -19.23 -7.23
N LEU A 110 5.47 -18.93 -6.76
CA LEU A 110 6.30 -19.88 -6.02
C LEU A 110 5.89 -20.04 -4.54
N SER A 111 5.67 -18.94 -3.82
CA SER A 111 5.38 -18.95 -2.38
C SER A 111 4.25 -17.98 -2.04
N PRO A 112 3.34 -18.31 -1.11
CA PRO A 112 2.47 -17.30 -0.49
C PRO A 112 3.28 -16.39 0.45
N TYR A 113 2.77 -15.19 0.71
CA TYR A 113 3.31 -14.30 1.75
C TYR A 113 3.19 -14.93 3.15
N PRO A 114 3.96 -14.43 4.15
CA PRO A 114 3.66 -14.69 5.54
C PRO A 114 2.17 -14.44 5.83
N PRO A 115 1.48 -15.38 6.50
CA PRO A 115 0.04 -15.26 6.71
C PRO A 115 -0.28 -14.05 7.59
N ALA A 116 -1.44 -13.46 7.35
CA ALA A 116 -1.93 -12.37 8.17
C ALA A 116 -2.03 -12.76 9.64
N ASP A 117 -1.85 -11.78 10.53
CA ASP A 117 -2.01 -11.92 11.95
C ASP A 117 -3.29 -11.21 12.44
N PRO A 118 -4.39 -11.94 12.65
CA PRO A 118 -5.62 -11.32 13.12
C PRO A 118 -5.57 -10.86 14.58
N TRP A 119 -4.52 -11.23 15.32
CA TRP A 119 -4.33 -10.89 16.72
C TRP A 119 -3.41 -9.69 16.94
N ALA A 120 -2.90 -9.07 15.88
CA ALA A 120 -1.95 -7.96 15.91
C ALA A 120 -2.53 -6.63 16.43
N GLY A 121 -3.69 -6.63 17.10
CA GLY A 121 -4.50 -5.41 17.28
C GLY A 121 -4.84 -4.78 15.93
N GLY A 122 -5.33 -3.55 15.83
CA GLY A 122 -5.65 -2.96 14.51
C GLY A 122 -7.12 -2.68 14.25
N GLY A 123 -8.02 -3.00 15.18
CA GLY A 123 -9.46 -2.91 14.98
C GLY A 123 -9.97 -3.99 14.02
N LEU A 124 -11.07 -3.67 13.32
CA LEU A 124 -11.84 -4.62 12.51
C LEU A 124 -11.03 -5.24 11.36
N LEU A 125 -10.16 -4.49 10.69
CA LEU A 125 -9.39 -5.00 9.55
C LEU A 125 -8.47 -6.15 9.96
N SER A 126 -7.80 -6.03 11.11
CA SER A 126 -7.01 -7.14 11.64
C SER A 126 -7.89 -8.32 12.01
N ALA A 127 -9.03 -8.10 12.67
CA ALA A 127 -9.93 -9.19 13.06
C ALA A 127 -10.40 -10.06 11.87
N VAL A 128 -10.52 -9.46 10.68
CA VAL A 128 -10.92 -10.17 9.45
C VAL A 128 -9.75 -10.53 8.54
N SER A 129 -8.51 -10.16 8.88
CA SER A 129 -7.36 -10.23 7.96
C SER A 129 -7.03 -11.63 7.45
N SER A 130 -7.43 -12.67 8.18
CA SER A 130 -7.30 -14.07 7.77
C SER A 130 -8.02 -14.43 6.47
N VAL A 131 -8.98 -13.62 6.03
CA VAL A 131 -9.69 -13.84 4.74
C VAL A 131 -9.01 -13.11 3.59
N PHE A 132 -8.02 -12.25 3.87
CA PHE A 132 -7.33 -11.52 2.82
C PHE A 132 -6.43 -12.45 2.01
N PRO A 133 -6.39 -12.30 0.67
CA PRO A 133 -5.52 -13.12 -0.16
C PRO A 133 -4.05 -12.90 0.19
N THR A 134 -3.36 -14.01 0.50
CA THR A 134 -1.90 -14.06 0.69
C THR A 134 -1.22 -14.99 -0.31
N GLY A 135 -2.00 -15.70 -1.13
CA GLY A 135 -1.51 -16.55 -2.19
C GLY A 135 -0.76 -15.76 -3.26
N PRO A 136 0.24 -16.36 -3.91
CA PRO A 136 1.03 -15.67 -4.90
C PRO A 136 0.19 -15.32 -6.13
N VAL A 137 0.59 -14.26 -6.81
CA VAL A 137 0.18 -13.99 -8.18
C VAL A 137 1.23 -14.55 -9.13
N ASN A 138 0.90 -14.66 -10.42
CA ASN A 138 1.86 -15.05 -11.44
C ASN A 138 1.87 -13.99 -12.56
N ILE A 139 2.89 -13.14 -12.49
CA ILE A 139 3.22 -12.10 -13.48
C ILE A 139 4.60 -12.32 -14.10
N ASN A 140 5.13 -13.56 -14.07
CA ASN A 140 6.48 -13.89 -14.55
C ASN A 140 6.79 -13.38 -15.95
N GLU A 141 5.80 -13.37 -16.84
CA GLU A 141 5.95 -12.92 -18.23
C GLU A 141 6.41 -11.45 -18.34
N HIS A 142 6.08 -10.62 -17.36
CA HIS A 142 6.43 -9.19 -17.34
C HIS A 142 7.43 -8.83 -16.24
N LEU A 143 7.71 -9.75 -15.31
CA LEU A 143 8.47 -9.47 -14.11
C LEU A 143 9.95 -9.21 -14.42
N GLN A 144 10.46 -8.08 -13.94
CA GLN A 144 11.87 -7.73 -13.95
C GLN A 144 12.35 -7.35 -12.56
N ILE A 145 13.61 -7.65 -12.26
CA ILE A 145 14.21 -7.38 -10.95
C ILE A 145 14.79 -5.95 -10.97
N LEU A 146 14.54 -5.19 -9.92
CA LEU A 146 15.15 -3.89 -9.74
C LEU A 146 16.68 -3.99 -9.57
N PRO A 147 17.46 -3.04 -10.11
CA PRO A 147 18.92 -3.05 -9.97
C PRO A 147 19.39 -2.93 -8.51
N ASP A 148 20.45 -3.64 -8.13
CA ASP A 148 20.97 -3.62 -6.76
C ASP A 148 21.58 -2.27 -6.31
N ASP A 149 21.81 -1.35 -7.25
CA ASP A 149 22.40 -0.03 -6.98
C ASP A 149 21.38 1.02 -6.47
N GLY A 150 20.11 0.63 -6.31
CA GLY A 150 19.03 1.50 -5.87
C GLY A 150 18.46 2.39 -6.96
N SER A 151 18.89 2.27 -8.21
CA SER A 151 18.34 3.02 -9.34
C SER A 151 16.93 2.53 -9.71
N LEU A 152 16.12 3.44 -10.27
CA LEU A 152 14.79 3.12 -10.77
C LEU A 152 14.74 3.29 -12.29
N PRO A 153 14.46 2.21 -13.05
CA PRO A 153 14.29 2.29 -14.50
C PRO A 153 13.27 3.37 -14.89
N PHE A 154 13.62 4.17 -15.90
CA PHE A 154 12.82 5.27 -16.43
C PHE A 154 12.56 6.45 -15.48
N LEU A 155 13.16 6.46 -14.28
CA LEU A 155 13.00 7.51 -13.27
C LEU A 155 14.37 7.98 -12.73
N PRO A 156 15.21 8.67 -13.53
CA PRO A 156 16.61 8.99 -13.17
C PRO A 156 16.76 9.89 -11.92
N ASP A 157 15.74 10.69 -11.60
CA ASP A 157 15.71 11.55 -10.41
C ASP A 157 15.35 10.78 -9.11
N TRP A 158 14.94 9.52 -9.25
CA TRP A 158 14.45 8.70 -8.16
C TRP A 158 15.41 7.57 -7.83
N LYS A 159 15.38 7.15 -6.57
CA LYS A 159 16.00 5.92 -6.09
C LYS A 159 14.98 5.11 -5.33
N PHE A 160 15.09 3.79 -5.35
CA PHE A 160 14.40 2.96 -4.38
C PHE A 160 15.29 2.72 -3.16
N ILE A 161 14.63 2.46 -2.03
CA ILE A 161 15.24 2.11 -0.77
C ILE A 161 14.56 0.82 -0.34
N HIS A 162 15.34 -0.23 -0.08
CA HIS A 162 14.79 -1.47 0.47
C HIS A 162 14.32 -1.22 1.90
N THR A 163 13.03 -1.43 2.14
CA THR A 163 12.33 -1.12 3.40
C THR A 163 11.53 -2.32 3.90
N PRO A 164 12.20 -3.46 4.20
CA PRO A 164 11.54 -4.69 4.61
C PRO A 164 10.81 -4.58 5.95
N GLY A 165 9.95 -5.55 6.21
CA GLY A 165 9.24 -5.74 7.49
C GLY A 165 7.74 -5.90 7.31
N HIS A 166 7.14 -5.04 6.48
CA HIS A 166 5.76 -5.21 6.02
C HIS A 166 5.66 -6.37 5.01
N SER A 167 6.55 -6.38 4.02
CA SER A 167 6.85 -7.54 3.18
C SER A 167 8.37 -7.72 3.05
N PRO A 168 8.87 -8.88 2.57
CA PRO A 168 10.30 -9.16 2.57
C PRO A 168 11.12 -8.31 1.60
N GLY A 169 10.59 -8.03 0.41
CA GLY A 169 11.23 -7.17 -0.57
C GLY A 169 10.57 -5.80 -0.70
N HIS A 170 9.82 -5.37 0.31
CA HIS A 170 9.16 -4.06 0.29
C HIS A 170 10.15 -2.93 -0.01
N ILE A 171 9.78 -1.99 -0.88
CA ILE A 171 10.57 -0.81 -1.21
C ILE A 171 9.81 0.50 -0.98
N SER A 172 10.57 1.57 -0.76
CA SER A 172 10.09 2.95 -0.80
C SER A 172 10.86 3.73 -1.87
N LEU A 173 10.24 4.72 -2.50
CA LEU A 173 10.83 5.51 -3.59
C LEU A 173 11.12 6.93 -3.11
N TRP A 174 12.34 7.40 -3.37
CA TRP A 174 12.84 8.69 -2.90
C TRP A 174 13.29 9.58 -4.08
N ARG A 175 12.75 10.79 -4.14
CA ARG A 175 13.19 11.84 -5.06
C ARG A 175 13.90 12.95 -4.30
N ARG A 176 15.22 13.01 -4.47
CA ARG A 176 16.09 13.91 -3.69
C ARG A 176 15.82 15.40 -3.94
N ARG A 177 15.55 15.79 -5.19
CA ARG A 177 15.50 17.21 -5.60
C ARG A 177 14.45 18.05 -4.87
N ASP A 178 13.32 17.45 -4.49
CA ASP A 178 12.22 18.09 -3.77
C ASP A 178 11.77 17.29 -2.54
N ARG A 179 12.61 16.34 -2.11
CA ARG A 179 12.43 15.53 -0.90
C ARG A 179 11.06 14.84 -0.82
N VAL A 180 10.63 14.27 -1.94
CA VAL A 180 9.39 13.48 -2.04
C VAL A 180 9.70 12.02 -1.73
N LEU A 181 8.97 11.48 -0.76
CA LEU A 181 9.02 10.07 -0.39
C LEU A 181 7.68 9.40 -0.71
N LEU A 182 7.71 8.35 -1.54
CA LEU A 182 6.63 7.38 -1.65
C LEU A 182 6.99 6.19 -0.77
N ALA A 183 6.39 6.09 0.42
CA ALA A 183 6.82 5.14 1.44
C ALA A 183 6.29 3.72 1.23
N GLY A 184 5.34 3.51 0.30
CA GLY A 184 4.56 2.27 0.27
C GLY A 184 3.89 2.06 1.63
N ASP A 185 4.02 0.85 2.15
CA ASP A 185 3.45 0.41 3.43
C ASP A 185 4.48 0.26 4.55
N ALA A 186 5.70 0.79 4.37
CA ALA A 186 6.68 0.92 5.45
C ALA A 186 6.10 1.69 6.66
N PHE A 187 5.21 2.65 6.39
CA PHE A 187 4.32 3.30 7.33
C PHE A 187 3.16 3.94 6.56
N VAL A 188 2.07 4.33 7.24
CA VAL A 188 0.86 4.87 6.56
C VAL A 188 0.41 6.21 7.16
N THR A 189 -0.28 7.04 6.37
CA THR A 189 -0.79 8.37 6.79
C THR A 189 -2.27 8.34 7.16
N THR A 190 -2.79 7.18 7.54
CA THR A 190 -4.18 7.00 7.98
C THR A 190 -4.25 6.12 9.21
N ARG A 191 -5.32 6.29 10.01
CA ARG A 191 -5.67 5.31 11.04
C ARG A 191 -6.50 4.20 10.40
N GLN A 192 -5.87 3.07 10.11
CA GLN A 192 -6.56 1.89 9.57
C GLN A 192 -7.62 1.31 10.53
N GLU A 193 -7.63 1.73 11.81
CA GLU A 193 -8.38 1.05 12.87
C GLU A 193 -9.80 1.59 13.14
N SER A 194 -10.32 2.54 12.37
CA SER A 194 -11.58 3.20 12.76
C SER A 194 -12.34 3.86 11.62
N ILE A 195 -13.53 3.34 11.34
CA ILE A 195 -14.62 3.99 10.58
C ILE A 195 -14.89 5.43 11.11
N TRP A 196 -14.56 5.73 12.38
CA TRP A 196 -14.68 7.07 12.98
C TRP A 196 -13.51 8.02 12.69
N SER A 197 -12.35 7.52 12.29
CA SER A 197 -11.22 8.38 11.86
C SER A 197 -11.40 8.93 10.45
N VAL A 198 -12.11 8.19 9.59
CA VAL A 198 -12.60 8.63 8.28
C VAL A 198 -13.52 9.84 8.42
N LEU A 199 -14.30 9.91 9.50
CA LEU A 199 -15.20 11.03 9.82
C LEU A 199 -14.50 12.25 10.45
N ARG A 200 -13.32 12.10 11.07
CA ARG A 200 -12.65 13.19 11.83
C ARG A 200 -11.45 13.85 11.14
N GLN A 201 -11.08 13.44 9.93
CA GLN A 201 -9.95 14.02 9.16
C GLN A 201 -8.61 14.14 9.92
N SER A 202 -8.36 13.37 11.00
CA SER A 202 -7.09 13.47 11.72
C SER A 202 -5.98 12.82 10.90
N ARG A 203 -5.19 13.63 10.18
CA ARG A 203 -3.96 13.19 9.51
C ARG A 203 -3.01 12.63 10.56
N LYS A 204 -2.80 11.31 10.56
CA LYS A 204 -1.95 10.61 11.52
C LYS A 204 -1.00 9.70 10.79
N LEU A 205 0.27 9.79 11.17
CA LEU A 205 1.31 8.90 10.69
C LEU A 205 1.39 7.75 11.69
N THR A 206 1.16 6.53 11.21
CA THR A 206 1.22 5.30 12.00
C THR A 206 2.19 4.33 11.36
N GLY A 207 2.66 3.34 12.12
CA GLY A 207 3.49 2.26 11.59
C GLY A 207 2.83 1.46 10.46
N PRO A 208 3.53 0.44 9.94
CA PRO A 208 3.02 -0.40 8.86
C PRO A 208 1.73 -1.12 9.27
N PRO A 209 0.91 -1.58 8.31
CA PRO A 209 -0.30 -2.36 8.60
C PRO A 209 0.04 -3.58 9.47
N ARG A 210 -0.50 -3.58 10.70
CA ARG A 210 -0.08 -4.56 11.73
C ARG A 210 -0.37 -6.00 11.35
N TYR A 211 -1.46 -6.25 10.64
CA TYR A 211 -1.91 -7.59 10.27
C TYR A 211 -1.02 -8.27 9.21
N PHE A 212 -0.18 -7.55 8.48
CA PHE A 212 0.77 -8.14 7.51
C PHE A 212 2.23 -7.97 7.90
N THR A 213 2.54 -7.14 8.90
CA THR A 213 3.92 -6.93 9.33
C THR A 213 4.47 -8.18 10.01
N TYR A 214 5.37 -8.86 9.31
CA TYR A 214 5.93 -10.16 9.70
C TYR A 214 7.29 -10.04 10.41
N ASP A 215 7.98 -8.91 10.23
CA ASP A 215 9.24 -8.59 10.91
C ASP A 215 9.21 -7.14 11.40
N TRP A 216 8.93 -6.97 12.69
CA TRP A 216 8.84 -5.66 13.34
C TRP A 216 10.19 -4.98 13.51
N ALA A 217 11.28 -5.73 13.65
CA ALA A 217 12.62 -5.16 13.80
C ALA A 217 13.13 -4.61 12.46
N ALA A 218 12.88 -5.34 11.37
CA ALA A 218 13.11 -4.85 10.02
C ALA A 218 12.26 -3.60 9.72
N ALA A 219 10.97 -3.63 10.06
CA ALA A 219 10.08 -2.49 9.88
C ALA A 219 10.55 -1.24 10.65
N GLU A 220 11.02 -1.39 11.89
CA GLU A 220 11.58 -0.29 12.68
C GLU A 220 12.79 0.33 11.98
N LYS A 221 13.73 -0.51 11.52
CA LYS A 221 14.92 -0.07 10.79
C LYS A 221 14.54 0.67 9.51
N SER A 222 13.54 0.17 8.80
CA SER A 222 13.00 0.80 7.59
C SER A 222 12.44 2.19 7.89
N VAL A 223 11.59 2.35 8.89
CA VAL A 223 11.04 3.66 9.27
C VAL A 223 12.13 4.63 9.73
N LYS A 224 13.11 4.18 10.52
CA LYS A 224 14.27 5.00 10.92
C LYS A 224 15.09 5.47 9.72
N THR A 225 15.31 4.59 8.75
CA THR A 225 16.02 4.92 7.50
C THR A 225 15.26 5.99 6.71
N LEU A 226 13.94 5.87 6.61
CA LEU A 226 13.10 6.83 5.89
C LEU A 226 13.01 8.18 6.61
N ALA A 227 12.93 8.18 7.94
CA ALA A 227 12.93 9.41 8.75
C ALA A 227 14.21 10.22 8.55
N ALA A 228 15.37 9.54 8.49
CA ALA A 228 16.68 10.16 8.30
C ALA A 228 16.86 10.85 6.93
N LEU A 229 15.97 10.61 5.95
CA LEU A 229 15.97 11.32 4.66
C LEU A 229 15.44 12.75 4.77
N GLU A 230 14.80 13.11 5.89
CA GLU A 230 14.16 14.41 6.11
C GLU A 230 13.18 14.81 5.00
N PRO A 231 12.15 13.99 4.71
CA PRO A 231 11.21 14.26 3.63
C PRO A 231 10.47 15.59 3.83
N GLU A 232 10.22 16.31 2.74
CA GLU A 232 9.32 17.47 2.75
C GLU A 232 7.87 17.03 2.50
N ILE A 233 7.71 15.95 1.72
CA ILE A 233 6.44 15.41 1.28
C ILE A 233 6.52 13.89 1.42
N VAL A 234 5.50 13.31 2.05
CA VAL A 234 5.33 11.88 2.14
C VAL A 234 3.97 11.50 1.53
N ALA A 235 3.98 10.48 0.69
CA ALA A 235 2.78 9.74 0.30
C ALA A 235 3.00 8.24 0.56
N THR A 236 1.95 7.54 0.96
CA THR A 236 2.01 6.15 1.47
C THR A 236 0.98 5.29 0.76
N GLY A 237 1.12 3.97 0.79
CA GLY A 237 0.17 3.02 0.21
C GLY A 237 -1.26 3.23 0.71
N HIS A 238 -1.43 3.71 1.95
CA HIS A 238 -2.73 4.07 2.50
C HIS A 238 -2.74 5.46 3.15
N GLY A 239 -3.75 6.29 2.81
CA GLY A 239 -3.96 7.63 3.39
C GLY A 239 -3.72 8.77 2.40
N MET A 240 -3.80 10.02 2.86
CA MET A 240 -3.52 11.19 2.02
C MET A 240 -2.05 11.63 2.19
N PRO A 241 -1.42 12.24 1.17
CA PRO A 241 -0.09 12.81 1.34
C PRO A 241 -0.03 13.82 2.49
N MET A 242 1.09 13.80 3.21
CA MET A 242 1.40 14.71 4.31
C MET A 242 2.66 15.50 4.00
N ARG A 243 2.76 16.73 4.51
CA ARG A 243 3.85 17.67 4.17
C ARG A 243 4.24 18.54 5.35
N GLY A 244 5.42 19.14 5.25
CA GLY A 244 5.87 20.18 6.17
C GLY A 244 6.40 19.66 7.50
N GLU A 245 6.65 20.60 8.41
CA GLU A 245 7.34 20.34 9.67
C GLU A 245 6.57 19.41 10.61
N GLU A 246 5.24 19.55 10.69
CA GLU A 246 4.40 18.68 11.52
C GLU A 246 4.51 17.22 11.07
N MET A 247 4.48 16.96 9.75
CA MET A 247 4.67 15.62 9.20
C MET A 247 6.05 15.05 9.59
N ARG A 248 7.13 15.84 9.45
CA ARG A 248 8.47 15.40 9.86
C ARG A 248 8.55 15.08 11.36
N LYS A 249 7.98 15.94 12.20
CA LYS A 249 7.90 15.70 13.66
C LYS A 249 7.17 14.39 13.97
N MET A 250 6.08 14.11 13.27
CA MET A 250 5.34 12.86 13.43
C MET A 250 6.13 11.64 12.94
N LEU A 251 6.86 11.76 11.84
CA LEU A 251 7.71 10.69 11.31
C LEU A 251 8.88 10.38 12.24
N HIS A 252 9.57 11.41 12.75
CA HIS A 252 10.63 11.25 13.75
C HIS A 252 10.09 10.66 15.05
N ASN A 253 8.95 11.14 15.54
CA ASN A 253 8.30 10.55 16.70
C ASN A 253 7.94 9.06 16.50
N LEU A 254 7.48 8.67 15.30
CA LEU A 254 7.26 7.27 14.97
C LEU A 254 8.58 6.48 14.94
N ALA A 255 9.63 7.03 14.35
CA ALA A 255 10.94 6.37 14.26
C ALA A 255 11.58 6.16 15.64
N ASP A 256 11.55 7.18 16.50
CA ASP A 256 12.15 7.18 17.82
C ASP A 256 11.38 6.27 18.80
N ASN A 257 10.05 6.24 18.67
CA ASN A 257 9.15 5.51 19.57
C ASN A 257 8.45 4.34 18.87
N PHE A 258 9.09 3.73 17.86
CA PHE A 258 8.47 2.74 16.97
C PHE A 258 7.89 1.55 17.73
N LYS A 259 8.64 1.02 18.70
CA LYS A 259 8.21 -0.11 19.52
C LYS A 259 6.91 0.17 20.28
N GLU A 260 6.71 1.39 20.75
CA GLU A 260 5.52 1.77 21.52
C GLU A 260 4.33 2.12 20.61
N LEU A 261 4.60 2.75 19.47
CA LEU A 261 3.57 3.30 18.59
C LEU A 261 3.10 2.30 17.52
N ALA A 262 3.99 1.45 17.02
CA ALA A 262 3.71 0.56 15.89
C ALA A 262 3.53 -0.90 16.33
N VAL A 263 4.45 -1.43 17.14
CA VAL A 263 4.48 -2.86 17.49
C VAL A 263 3.31 -3.21 18.41
N PRO A 264 2.49 -4.21 18.08
CA PRO A 264 1.37 -4.58 18.92
C PRO A 264 1.81 -5.32 20.18
N LEU A 265 1.01 -5.19 21.25
CA LEU A 265 1.25 -5.87 22.53
C LEU A 265 1.24 -7.40 22.42
N ARG A 266 0.47 -7.93 21.47
CA ARG A 266 0.31 -9.36 21.17
C ARG A 266 0.11 -9.53 19.67
N GLY A 267 0.52 -10.69 19.18
CA GLY A 267 0.44 -11.04 17.77
C GLY A 267 1.46 -12.12 17.44
N ARG A 268 1.21 -12.90 16.39
CA ARG A 268 2.07 -13.96 15.87
C ARG A 268 3.53 -13.51 15.75
N TYR A 269 3.77 -12.31 15.22
CA TYR A 269 5.11 -11.81 14.89
C TYR A 269 5.72 -10.91 15.98
N THR A 270 5.05 -10.72 17.12
CA THR A 270 5.49 -9.74 18.14
C THR A 270 6.71 -10.16 18.94
N ARG A 271 6.99 -11.47 19.02
CA ARG A 271 8.12 -12.02 19.79
C ARG A 271 9.26 -12.50 18.91
N GLU A 272 8.92 -13.05 17.76
CA GLU A 272 9.85 -13.59 16.77
C GLU A 272 9.28 -13.28 15.37
N PRO A 273 10.13 -12.91 14.40
CA PRO A 273 9.68 -12.63 13.04
C PRO A 273 9.42 -13.93 12.25
N GLY A 274 8.69 -13.81 11.14
CA GLY A 274 8.78 -14.83 10.09
C GLY A 274 10.13 -14.76 9.36
N VAL A 275 10.57 -15.86 8.76
CA VAL A 275 11.75 -15.86 7.87
C VAL A 275 11.26 -16.05 6.44
N ALA A 276 11.64 -15.09 5.60
CA ALA A 276 11.26 -15.04 4.20
C ALA A 276 12.38 -14.37 3.39
N GLY A 277 12.61 -14.85 2.18
CA GLY A 277 13.66 -14.34 1.29
C GLY A 277 13.44 -14.73 -0.17
N THR A 278 14.52 -14.90 -0.93
CA THR A 278 14.46 -15.21 -2.37
C THR A 278 13.85 -16.56 -2.72
N GLU A 279 13.77 -17.47 -1.75
CA GLU A 279 13.11 -18.79 -1.88
C GLU A 279 11.67 -18.79 -1.35
N GLY A 280 11.14 -17.62 -0.96
CA GLY A 280 9.84 -17.48 -0.32
C GLY A 280 9.91 -17.66 1.19
N VAL A 281 8.80 -18.09 1.80
CA VAL A 281 8.66 -18.24 3.25
C VAL A 281 9.26 -19.56 3.72
N THR A 282 10.23 -19.51 4.63
CA THR A 282 10.90 -20.71 5.18
C THR A 282 10.53 -20.99 6.63
N TYR A 283 10.08 -19.96 7.38
CA TYR A 283 9.66 -20.12 8.77
C TYR A 283 8.56 -19.14 9.14
N ILE A 284 7.55 -19.63 9.88
CA ILE A 284 6.47 -18.81 10.44
C ILE A 284 6.28 -19.17 11.93
N PRO A 285 6.31 -18.17 12.83
CA PRO A 285 5.94 -18.34 14.23
C PRO A 285 4.55 -18.93 14.41
N LYS A 286 4.38 -19.69 15.50
CA LYS A 286 3.05 -20.21 15.85
C LYS A 286 2.10 -19.05 16.22
N PRO A 287 0.82 -19.11 15.83
CA PRO A 287 -0.14 -18.09 16.21
C PRO A 287 -0.33 -18.04 17.73
N VAL A 288 -0.52 -16.85 18.28
CA VAL A 288 -0.69 -16.61 19.73
C VAL A 288 -1.97 -17.25 20.28
N ASN A 289 -2.98 -17.46 19.43
CA ASN A 289 -4.23 -18.13 19.78
C ASN A 289 -4.63 -19.15 18.72
N LYS A 290 -5.14 -20.32 19.15
CA LYS A 290 -5.63 -21.40 18.28
C LYS A 290 -7.10 -21.27 17.87
N ILE A 291 -7.84 -20.30 18.43
CA ILE A 291 -9.23 -20.07 18.07
C ILE A 291 -9.28 -19.68 16.59
N THR A 292 -10.01 -20.47 15.81
CA THR A 292 -10.14 -20.33 14.37
C THR A 292 -10.71 -18.95 14.02
N PRO A 293 -10.11 -18.22 13.07
CA PRO A 293 -10.59 -16.91 12.66
C PRO A 293 -12.05 -16.89 12.19
N ILE A 294 -12.62 -18.04 11.80
CA ILE A 294 -14.02 -18.18 11.40
C ILE A 294 -14.99 -17.68 12.48
N VAL A 295 -14.72 -17.95 13.77
CA VAL A 295 -15.57 -17.49 14.87
C VAL A 295 -15.46 -15.97 15.05
N ALA A 296 -14.25 -15.42 14.89
CA ALA A 296 -13.99 -13.98 14.98
C ALA A 296 -14.57 -13.21 13.78
N VAL A 297 -14.49 -13.78 12.57
CA VAL A 297 -15.05 -13.22 11.33
C VAL A 297 -16.58 -13.26 11.38
N ALA A 298 -17.19 -14.35 11.83
CA ALA A 298 -18.64 -14.44 12.03
C ALA A 298 -19.14 -13.42 13.06
N ALA A 299 -18.42 -13.26 14.18
CA ALA A 299 -18.72 -12.25 15.18
C ALA A 299 -18.57 -10.81 14.64
N GLY A 300 -17.50 -10.54 13.87
CA GLY A 300 -17.26 -9.24 13.24
C GLY A 300 -18.33 -8.87 12.21
N ALA A 301 -18.70 -9.81 11.34
CA ALA A 301 -19.77 -9.63 10.37
C ALA A 301 -21.15 -9.42 11.03
N ALA A 302 -21.44 -10.15 12.11
CA ALA A 302 -22.67 -9.99 12.88
C ALA A 302 -22.75 -8.61 13.56
N VAL A 303 -21.63 -8.13 14.13
CA VAL A 303 -21.56 -6.78 14.73
C VAL A 303 -21.77 -5.70 13.66
N LEU A 304 -21.13 -5.82 12.50
CA LEU A 304 -21.31 -4.88 11.38
C LEU A 304 -22.76 -4.86 10.88
N GLY A 305 -23.35 -6.03 10.65
CA GLY A 305 -24.75 -6.15 10.26
C GLY A 305 -25.70 -5.54 11.28
N PHE A 306 -25.45 -5.76 12.57
CA PHE A 306 -26.24 -5.18 13.65
C PHE A 306 -26.10 -3.65 13.74
N THR A 307 -24.89 -3.11 13.64
CA THR A 307 -24.68 -1.65 13.60
C THR A 307 -25.30 -0.99 12.37
N ALA A 308 -25.18 -1.60 11.19
CA ALA A 308 -25.84 -1.10 9.98
C ALA A 308 -27.36 -1.11 10.11
N TRP A 309 -27.92 -2.16 10.70
CA TRP A 309 -29.35 -2.26 11.01
C TRP A 309 -29.82 -1.20 12.01
N MET A 310 -29.07 -0.94 13.08
CA MET A 310 -29.41 0.11 14.05
C MET A 310 -29.38 1.51 13.42
N VAL A 311 -28.39 1.81 12.59
CA VAL A 311 -28.30 3.10 11.87
C VAL A 311 -29.45 3.25 10.88
N TYR A 312 -29.80 2.18 10.16
CA TYR A 312 -30.96 2.17 9.27
C TYR A 312 -32.28 2.42 10.03
N LYS A 313 -32.49 1.74 11.16
CA LYS A 313 -33.69 1.88 12.00
C LYS A 313 -33.81 3.27 12.60
N SER A 314 -32.72 3.87 13.09
CA SER A 314 -32.71 5.23 13.64
C SER A 314 -33.03 6.29 12.57
N ARG A 315 -32.53 6.12 11.33
CA ARG A 315 -32.87 7.02 10.22
C ARG A 315 -34.33 6.90 9.81
N LYS A 316 -34.90 5.69 9.81
CA LYS A 316 -36.32 5.48 9.50
C LYS A 316 -37.23 6.17 10.52
N ASN A 317 -36.93 6.04 11.80
CA ASN A 317 -37.73 6.64 12.87
C ASN A 317 -37.69 8.18 12.88
N ASN A 318 -36.62 8.81 12.38
CA ASN A 318 -36.50 10.27 12.26
C ASN A 318 -37.18 10.85 11.00
N ILE A 319 -37.62 10.01 10.06
CA ILE A 319 -38.35 10.42 8.86
C ILE A 319 -39.87 10.31 9.08
N GLU A 320 -40.29 9.53 10.08
CA GLU A 320 -41.70 9.31 10.47
C GLU A 320 -42.14 10.18 11.67
N SER A 321 -41.29 11.12 12.13
CA SER A 321 -41.56 12.12 13.18
C SER A 321 -41.49 13.54 12.63
#